data_AF-A0A1M6G0W6-F1
#
_entry.id   AF-A0A1M6G0W6-F1
#
_cell.length_a   1.000
_cell.length_b   1.000
_cell.length_c   1.000
_cell.angle_alpha   90.00
_cell.angle_beta   90.00
_cell.angle_gamma   90.00
#
_symmetry.space_group_name_H-M   'P 1'
#
loop_
_entity.id
_entity.type
_entity.pdbx_description
1 polymer ?
#
loop_
_entity_poly.entity_id
_entity_poly.type
_entity_poly.pdbx_seq_one_letter_code
_entity_poly.pdbx_strand_id
1 'polypeptide(L)'
;MKISLVSPGAQVVYEEFMQAINQSSSQGRTSASNISKAFAKALNTTTVADSISSATSYKDIFIEASRKYGVSYDLLTAMAQQESGFDSDAVSRSGAMGIMQIMPETAKELGLEHPFDAYENIMAGAKYISQKLQEFSGNVDKALAAYNAGSSVVKQYGGVPPYGETQSYVKNIKAIMKRGADVPYTNYISRNATRNQLEEDLKKLLRELPDTEEYAVLKQTLAEINYL
;
A
#
# COMPACT_ATOMS: atom_id res chain seq x y z
N MET A 1 -6.47 -40.60 -24.82
CA MET A 1 -5.94 -40.54 -23.45
C MET A 1 -6.51 -39.27 -22.83
N LYS A 2 -7.51 -39.39 -21.94
CA LYS A 2 -8.06 -38.28 -21.18
C LYS A 2 -7.14 -38.06 -19.98
N ILE A 3 -6.54 -36.87 -19.90
CA ILE A 3 -6.07 -36.24 -18.67
C ILE A 3 -6.54 -34.79 -18.78
N SER A 4 -7.84 -34.54 -18.68
CA SER A 4 -8.40 -33.77 -17.56
C SER A 4 -7.48 -33.74 -16.35
N LEU A 5 -7.01 -32.53 -16.01
CA LEU A 5 -7.03 -31.95 -14.67
C LEU A 5 -6.72 -30.45 -14.84
N VAL A 6 -7.64 -29.73 -15.51
CA VAL A 6 -7.84 -28.33 -15.11
C VAL A 6 -8.30 -28.44 -13.66
N SER A 7 -7.60 -27.82 -12.72
CA SER A 7 -8.10 -27.81 -11.35
C SER A 7 -9.52 -27.23 -11.41
N PRO A 8 -10.53 -27.86 -10.79
CA PRO A 8 -11.91 -27.42 -10.91
C PRO A 8 -12.10 -25.92 -10.62
N GLY A 9 -11.23 -25.34 -9.80
CA GLY A 9 -11.21 -23.91 -9.49
C GLY A 9 -10.75 -23.00 -10.63
N ALA A 10 -9.74 -23.38 -11.42
CA ALA A 10 -9.22 -22.51 -12.48
C ALA A 10 -10.22 -22.37 -13.65
N GLN A 11 -10.92 -23.46 -13.98
CA GLN A 11 -12.00 -23.43 -14.98
C GLN A 11 -13.18 -22.59 -14.49
N VAL A 12 -13.53 -22.68 -13.20
CA VAL A 12 -14.60 -21.88 -12.60
C VAL A 12 -14.27 -20.39 -12.62
N VAL A 13 -13.04 -20.00 -12.31
CA VAL A 13 -12.60 -18.59 -12.34
C VAL A 13 -12.67 -18.01 -13.75
N TYR A 14 -12.25 -18.77 -14.77
CA TYR A 14 -12.34 -18.37 -16.17
C TYR A 14 -13.80 -18.22 -16.63
N GLU A 15 -14.65 -19.21 -16.36
CA GLU A 15 -16.06 -19.19 -16.73
C GLU A 15 -16.82 -18.06 -16.02
N GLU A 16 -16.55 -17.82 -14.73
CA GLU A 16 -17.15 -16.72 -13.97
C GLU A 16 -16.68 -15.34 -14.45
N PHE A 17 -15.41 -15.19 -14.80
CA PHE A 17 -14.87 -13.97 -15.39
C PHE A 17 -15.51 -13.67 -16.75
N MET A 18 -15.58 -14.66 -17.63
CA MET A 18 -16.18 -14.52 -18.97
C MET A 18 -17.69 -14.31 -18.90
N GLN A 19 -18.39 -14.92 -17.94
CA GLN A 19 -19.82 -14.71 -17.72
C GLN A 19 -20.11 -13.30 -17.21
N ALA A 20 -19.27 -12.75 -16.33
CA ALA A 20 -19.39 -11.37 -15.83
C ALA A 20 -19.11 -10.31 -16.93
N ILE A 21 -18.15 -10.58 -17.81
CA ILE A 21 -17.88 -9.76 -19.01
C ILE A 21 -19.10 -9.76 -19.95
N ASN A 22 -19.67 -10.95 -20.23
CA ASN A 22 -20.79 -11.11 -21.17
C ASN A 22 -22.14 -10.60 -20.63
N GLN A 23 -22.36 -10.60 -19.32
CA GLN A 23 -23.55 -9.97 -18.72
C GLN A 23 -23.44 -8.42 -18.68
N SER A 24 -22.22 -7.89 -18.69
CA SER A 24 -21.97 -6.44 -18.65
C SER A 24 -22.09 -5.78 -20.03
N SER A 25 -21.97 -6.55 -21.12
CA SER A 25 -22.10 -6.08 -22.50
C SER A 25 -23.56 -5.93 -22.97
N SER A 26 -24.53 -6.54 -22.30
CA SER A 26 -25.96 -6.42 -22.65
C SER A 26 -26.66 -5.17 -22.11
N GLN A 27 -26.01 -4.34 -21.28
CA GLN A 27 -26.60 -3.12 -20.67
C GLN A 27 -25.98 -1.79 -21.15
N GLY A 28 -25.15 -1.80 -22.21
CA GLY A 28 -24.92 -0.61 -23.03
C GLY A 28 -24.03 0.52 -22.46
N ARG A 29 -23.40 0.37 -21.29
CA ARG A 29 -22.29 1.25 -20.84
C ARG A 29 -21.28 0.46 -20.01
N THR A 30 -20.12 0.15 -20.59
CA THR A 30 -18.97 -0.46 -19.90
C THR A 30 -18.28 0.55 -19.00
N SER A 31 -18.72 0.66 -17.74
CA SER A 31 -17.97 1.38 -16.72
C SER A 31 -16.85 0.48 -16.20
N ALA A 32 -15.60 0.97 -16.22
CA ALA A 32 -14.41 0.30 -15.66
C ALA A 32 -14.66 -0.31 -14.26
N SER A 33 -15.56 0.30 -13.46
CA SER A 33 -16.05 -0.22 -12.18
C SER A 33 -16.57 -1.66 -12.21
N ASN A 34 -17.26 -2.09 -13.28
CA ASN A 34 -17.84 -3.43 -13.36
C ASN A 34 -16.80 -4.48 -13.77
N ILE A 35 -15.83 -4.11 -14.61
CA ILE A 35 -14.70 -4.96 -14.97
C ILE A 35 -13.78 -5.14 -13.75
N SER A 36 -13.52 -4.07 -12.98
CA SER A 36 -12.77 -4.14 -11.72
C SER A 36 -13.46 -5.03 -10.67
N LYS A 37 -14.79 -4.99 -10.58
CA LYS A 37 -15.57 -5.88 -9.67
C LYS A 37 -15.57 -7.33 -10.13
N ALA A 38 -15.69 -7.59 -11.43
CA ALA A 38 -15.63 -8.93 -12.01
C ALA A 38 -14.24 -9.54 -11.83
N PHE A 39 -13.19 -8.75 -12.05
CA PHE A 39 -11.80 -9.13 -11.82
C PHE A 39 -11.56 -9.40 -10.33
N ALA A 40 -11.95 -8.49 -9.43
CA ALA A 40 -11.83 -8.71 -7.97
C ALA A 40 -12.61 -9.94 -7.46
N LYS A 41 -13.76 -10.24 -8.07
CA LYS A 41 -14.53 -11.44 -7.75
C LYS A 41 -13.82 -12.72 -8.23
N ALA A 42 -13.30 -12.72 -9.47
CA ALA A 42 -12.53 -13.82 -10.04
C ALA A 42 -11.22 -14.10 -9.28
N LEU A 43 -10.55 -13.06 -8.77
CA LEU A 43 -9.37 -13.19 -7.90
C LEU A 43 -9.71 -13.81 -6.53
N ASN A 44 -10.96 -13.67 -6.07
CA ASN A 44 -11.41 -14.18 -4.77
C ASN A 44 -11.94 -15.62 -4.81
N THR A 45 -12.27 -16.21 -5.96
CA THR A 45 -12.99 -17.49 -5.99
C THR A 45 -12.11 -18.74 -5.92
N THR A 46 -10.83 -18.73 -6.27
CA THR A 46 -9.97 -19.93 -6.08
C THR A 46 -8.49 -19.54 -6.02
N THR A 47 -7.73 -20.07 -5.04
CA THR A 47 -6.26 -20.39 -4.95
C THR A 47 -5.21 -19.73 -5.87
N VAL A 48 -5.55 -18.64 -6.53
CA VAL A 48 -4.67 -17.75 -7.30
C VAL A 48 -4.23 -16.61 -6.38
N ALA A 49 -4.95 -16.36 -5.27
CA ALA A 49 -4.56 -15.43 -4.20
C ALA A 49 -3.16 -15.72 -3.61
N ASP A 50 -2.74 -17.00 -3.59
CA ASP A 50 -1.40 -17.40 -3.15
C ASP A 50 -0.33 -17.11 -4.22
N SER A 51 -0.70 -17.17 -5.50
CA SER A 51 0.17 -16.91 -6.66
C SER A 51 0.14 -15.44 -7.14
N ILE A 52 -0.84 -14.62 -6.72
CA ILE A 52 -0.89 -13.14 -6.89
C ILE A 52 -0.04 -12.46 -5.80
N SER A 53 1.07 -13.08 -5.43
CA SER A 53 2.01 -12.56 -4.42
C SER A 53 2.93 -11.45 -4.96
N SER A 54 2.46 -10.66 -5.95
CA SER A 54 3.04 -9.36 -6.30
C SER A 54 2.02 -8.21 -6.29
N ALA A 55 0.95 -8.33 -5.51
CA ALA A 55 0.36 -7.15 -4.89
C ALA A 55 1.47 -6.51 -4.03
N THR A 56 1.92 -5.30 -4.36
CA THR A 56 3.00 -4.59 -3.66
C THR A 56 2.82 -4.73 -2.16
N SER A 57 3.76 -5.34 -1.44
CA SER A 57 3.58 -5.51 0.01
C SER A 57 3.82 -4.17 0.73
N TYR A 58 3.29 -3.98 1.95
CA TYR A 58 3.66 -2.79 2.75
C TYR A 58 5.18 -2.61 2.86
N LYS A 59 5.91 -3.73 3.00
CA LYS A 59 7.38 -3.72 2.99
C LYS A 59 7.94 -3.07 1.73
N ASP A 60 7.42 -3.40 0.55
CA ASP A 60 7.87 -2.83 -0.72
C ASP A 60 7.55 -1.34 -0.82
N ILE A 61 6.35 -0.92 -0.39
CA ILE A 61 5.96 0.49 -0.35
C ILE A 61 6.91 1.28 0.56
N PHE A 62 7.21 0.77 1.75
CA PHE A 62 8.13 1.43 2.68
C PHE A 62 9.57 1.47 2.14
N ILE A 63 10.03 0.43 1.44
CA ILE A 63 11.34 0.44 0.76
C ILE A 63 11.37 1.51 -0.33
N GLU A 64 10.32 1.60 -1.14
CA GLU A 64 10.22 2.61 -2.18
C GLU A 64 10.21 4.03 -1.59
N ALA A 65 9.34 4.28 -0.61
CA ALA A 65 9.23 5.57 0.06
C ALA A 65 10.55 5.97 0.75
N SER A 66 11.22 5.00 1.38
CA SER A 66 12.55 5.19 1.99
C SER A 66 13.56 5.70 0.96
N ARG A 67 13.67 5.02 -0.19
CA ARG A 67 14.59 5.40 -1.28
C ARG A 67 14.23 6.77 -1.88
N LYS A 68 12.95 7.01 -2.12
CA LYS A 68 12.45 8.23 -2.77
C LYS A 68 12.69 9.48 -1.94
N TYR A 69 12.48 9.41 -0.63
CA TYR A 69 12.54 10.57 0.26
C TYR A 69 13.80 10.64 1.13
N GLY A 70 14.72 9.67 0.98
CA GLY A 70 15.97 9.64 1.72
C GLY A 70 15.78 9.43 3.23
N VAL A 71 14.72 8.72 3.62
CA VAL A 71 14.39 8.41 5.02
C VAL A 71 14.71 6.94 5.28
N SER A 72 15.23 6.57 6.45
CA SER A 72 15.52 5.16 6.72
C SER A 72 14.23 4.33 6.78
N TYR A 73 14.29 3.14 6.20
CA TYR A 73 13.20 2.15 6.26
C TYR A 73 12.77 1.87 7.71
N ASP A 74 13.74 1.70 8.62
CA ASP A 74 13.47 1.45 10.03
C ASP A 74 12.71 2.59 10.71
N LEU A 75 13.00 3.85 10.34
CA LEU A 75 12.28 5.00 10.89
C LEU A 75 10.83 5.01 10.39
N LEU A 76 10.61 4.84 9.08
CA LEU A 76 9.26 4.85 8.51
C LEU A 76 8.39 3.73 9.08
N THR A 77 8.92 2.52 9.16
CA THR A 77 8.18 1.36 9.66
C THR A 77 7.95 1.42 11.17
N ALA A 78 8.89 1.98 11.93
CA ALA A 78 8.69 2.25 13.35
C ALA A 78 7.61 3.30 13.61
N MET A 79 7.56 4.35 12.77
CA MET A 79 6.49 5.34 12.81
C MET A 79 5.14 4.69 12.51
N ALA A 80 5.00 4.00 11.38
CA ALA A 80 3.73 3.33 11.01
C ALA A 80 3.23 2.37 12.10
N GLN A 81 4.12 1.60 12.72
CA GLN A 81 3.76 0.73 13.85
C GLN A 81 3.25 1.53 15.06
N GLN A 82 3.88 2.66 15.39
CA GLN A 82 3.47 3.51 16.52
C GLN A 82 2.18 4.29 16.23
N GLU A 83 1.97 4.70 14.97
CA GLU A 83 0.84 5.52 14.55
C GLU A 83 -0.46 4.73 14.47
N SER A 84 -0.44 3.59 13.78
CA SER A 84 -1.66 2.83 13.47
C SER A 84 -1.54 1.33 13.73
N GLY A 85 -0.34 0.82 14.06
CA GLY A 85 -0.09 -0.62 14.03
C GLY A 85 -0.23 -1.20 12.63
N PHE A 86 0.08 -0.41 11.60
CA PHE A 86 -0.10 -0.72 10.17
C PHE A 86 -1.56 -0.76 9.67
N ASP A 87 -2.53 -0.23 10.40
CA ASP A 87 -3.91 -0.13 9.95
C ASP A 87 -4.10 1.04 8.95
N SER A 88 -4.34 0.73 7.67
CA SER A 88 -4.57 1.72 6.62
C SER A 88 -5.92 2.44 6.70
N ASP A 89 -6.91 1.89 7.41
CA ASP A 89 -8.23 2.49 7.56
C ASP A 89 -8.36 3.23 8.92
N ALA A 90 -7.27 3.33 9.71
CA ALA A 90 -7.26 3.96 11.02
C ALA A 90 -7.64 5.45 11.02
N VAL A 91 -8.43 5.86 12.02
CA VAL A 91 -8.77 7.27 12.28
C VAL A 91 -8.61 7.58 13.77
N SER A 92 -7.78 8.56 14.12
CA SER A 92 -7.64 8.99 15.52
C SER A 92 -8.81 9.87 15.98
N ARG A 93 -8.93 10.06 17.30
CA ARG A 93 -9.92 10.98 17.89
C ARG A 93 -9.76 12.43 17.40
N SER A 94 -8.55 12.82 17.02
CA SER A 94 -8.22 14.15 16.47
C SER A 94 -8.40 14.22 14.96
N GLY A 95 -8.76 13.11 14.31
CA GLY A 95 -9.00 13.03 12.87
C GLY A 95 -7.76 12.73 12.03
N ALA A 96 -6.66 12.26 12.63
CA ALA A 96 -5.51 11.75 11.88
C ALA A 96 -5.90 10.48 11.10
N MET A 97 -5.43 10.32 9.87
CA MET A 97 -5.94 9.31 8.94
C MET A 97 -4.86 8.37 8.40
N GLY A 98 -5.21 7.09 8.32
CA GLY A 98 -4.47 6.04 7.64
C GLY A 98 -3.20 5.59 8.34
N ILE A 99 -2.38 4.84 7.61
CA ILE A 99 -1.30 4.05 8.19
C ILE A 99 -0.19 4.87 8.86
N MET A 100 0.06 6.09 8.38
CA MET A 100 1.00 7.07 8.96
C MET A 100 0.28 8.18 9.75
N GLN A 101 -1.03 8.07 9.98
CA GLN A 101 -1.84 9.02 10.76
C GLN A 101 -1.62 10.49 10.35
N ILE A 102 -1.84 10.80 9.07
CA ILE A 102 -1.70 12.17 8.55
C ILE A 102 -2.94 13.00 8.92
N MET A 103 -2.72 14.18 9.52
CA MET A 103 -3.78 15.13 9.83
C MET A 103 -4.41 15.72 8.56
N PRO A 104 -5.72 16.06 8.53
CA PRO A 104 -6.39 16.53 7.32
C PRO A 104 -5.80 17.79 6.72
N GLU A 105 -5.30 18.73 7.53
CA GLU A 105 -4.61 19.93 7.06
C GLU A 105 -3.28 19.58 6.38
N THR A 106 -2.48 18.74 7.02
CA THR A 106 -1.22 18.22 6.46
C THR A 106 -1.45 17.41 5.18
N ALA A 107 -2.54 16.64 5.09
CA ALA A 107 -2.89 15.91 3.86
C ALA A 107 -3.07 16.87 2.67
N LYS A 108 -3.76 18.01 2.88
CA LYS A 108 -3.93 19.06 1.85
C LYS A 108 -2.60 19.67 1.43
N GLU A 109 -1.73 19.99 2.39
CA GLU A 109 -0.38 20.55 2.11
C GLU A 109 0.49 19.57 1.32
N LEU A 110 0.35 18.27 1.57
CA LEU A 110 1.15 17.23 0.93
C LEU A 110 0.62 16.81 -0.44
N GLY A 111 -0.65 17.14 -0.76
CA GLY A 111 -1.36 16.66 -1.94
C GLY A 111 -1.83 15.21 -1.79
N LEU A 112 -2.12 14.77 -0.57
CA LEU A 112 -2.67 13.44 -0.28
C LEU A 112 -4.19 13.45 -0.51
N GLU A 113 -4.62 12.84 -1.61
CA GLU A 113 -6.03 12.80 -2.01
C GLU A 113 -6.78 11.65 -1.34
N HIS A 114 -6.13 10.48 -1.22
CA HIS A 114 -6.75 9.27 -0.67
C HIS A 114 -6.01 8.82 0.61
N PRO A 115 -6.35 9.38 1.79
CA PRO A 115 -5.59 9.13 3.01
C PRO A 115 -5.70 7.69 3.54
N PHE A 116 -6.67 6.91 3.07
CA PHE A 116 -6.82 5.49 3.40
C PHE A 116 -6.22 4.55 2.33
N ASP A 117 -5.67 5.10 1.24
CA ASP A 117 -4.81 4.37 0.31
C ASP A 117 -3.42 4.27 0.97
N ALA A 118 -3.00 3.05 1.35
CA ALA A 118 -1.77 2.84 2.11
C ALA A 118 -0.53 3.33 1.34
N TYR A 119 -0.52 3.17 0.02
CA TYR A 119 0.58 3.66 -0.81
C TYR A 119 0.68 5.18 -0.76
N GLU A 120 -0.42 5.90 -1.04
CA GLU A 120 -0.42 7.36 -0.96
C GLU A 120 -0.07 7.86 0.44
N ASN A 121 -0.64 7.24 1.48
CA ASN A 121 -0.42 7.66 2.86
C ASN A 121 1.03 7.41 3.32
N ILE A 122 1.64 6.26 2.98
CA ILE A 122 3.06 5.98 3.26
C ILE A 122 3.96 6.99 2.52
N MET A 123 3.69 7.26 1.24
CA MET A 123 4.46 8.23 0.46
C MET A 123 4.34 9.64 1.04
N ALA A 124 3.14 10.06 1.44
CA ALA A 124 2.91 11.34 2.10
C ALA A 124 3.62 11.42 3.46
N GLY A 125 3.50 10.37 4.29
CA GLY A 125 4.18 10.30 5.58
C GLY A 125 5.71 10.35 5.46
N ALA A 126 6.28 9.65 4.47
CA ALA A 126 7.71 9.67 4.18
C ALA A 126 8.19 11.05 3.69
N LYS A 127 7.42 11.69 2.80
CA LYS A 127 7.66 13.09 2.40
C LYS A 127 7.65 14.02 3.60
N TYR A 128 6.67 13.89 4.48
CA TYR A 128 6.50 14.78 5.62
C TYR A 128 7.65 14.64 6.63
N ILE A 129 8.01 13.42 7.03
CA ILE A 129 9.14 13.23 7.95
C ILE A 129 10.47 13.64 7.32
N SER A 130 10.66 13.46 6.00
CA SER A 130 11.84 13.97 5.29
C SER A 130 11.95 15.50 5.39
N GLN A 131 10.85 16.22 5.23
CA GLN A 131 10.81 17.68 5.43
C GLN A 131 11.17 18.05 6.87
N LYS A 132 10.71 17.31 7.88
CA LYS A 132 11.08 17.55 9.29
C LYS A 132 12.56 17.25 9.55
N LEU A 133 13.10 16.19 8.97
CA LEU A 133 14.53 15.91 9.07
C LEU A 133 15.36 17.04 8.46
N GLN A 134 14.96 17.56 7.29
CA GLN A 134 15.64 18.72 6.69
C GLN A 134 15.53 19.97 7.58
N GLU A 135 14.33 20.26 8.08
CA GLU A 135 14.06 21.40 8.97
C GLU A 135 14.91 21.36 10.25
N PHE A 136 15.20 20.18 10.78
CA PHE A 136 15.98 19.98 12.00
C PHE A 136 17.39 19.42 11.75
N SER A 137 17.95 19.65 10.55
CA SER A 137 19.34 19.30 10.18
C SER A 137 19.71 17.84 10.45
N GLY A 138 18.79 16.92 10.14
CA GLY A 138 18.94 15.47 10.34
C GLY A 138 18.72 15.00 11.78
N ASN A 139 18.35 15.87 12.72
CA ASN A 139 18.07 15.46 14.09
C ASN A 139 16.74 14.69 14.17
N VAL A 140 16.84 13.37 14.26
CA VAL A 140 15.69 12.45 14.30
C VAL A 140 14.76 12.74 15.47
N ASP A 141 15.27 13.03 16.66
CA ASP A 141 14.44 13.26 17.85
C ASP A 141 13.58 14.53 17.68
N LYS A 142 14.16 15.60 17.14
CA LYS A 142 13.42 16.83 16.81
C LYS A 142 12.43 16.63 15.66
N ALA A 143 12.81 15.85 14.65
CA ALA A 143 11.92 15.57 13.52
C ALA A 143 10.69 14.76 13.95
N LEU A 144 10.87 13.72 14.78
CA LEU A 144 9.78 12.94 15.36
C LEU A 144 8.89 13.79 16.28
N ALA A 145 9.50 14.63 17.14
CA ALA A 145 8.74 15.54 17.97
C ALA A 145 7.94 16.55 17.13
N ALA A 146 8.49 17.02 16.01
CA ALA A 146 7.81 17.96 15.12
C ALA A 146 6.70 17.29 14.30
N TYR A 147 6.84 16.00 13.99
CA TYR A 147 5.78 15.21 13.36
C TYR A 147 4.57 15.09 14.29
N ASN A 148 4.80 14.81 15.58
CA ASN A 148 3.74 14.62 16.57
C ASN A 148 3.16 15.94 17.13
N ALA A 149 4.01 16.92 17.48
CA ALA A 149 3.60 18.13 18.19
C ALA A 149 3.70 19.42 17.34
N GLY A 150 4.18 19.33 16.10
CA GLY A 150 4.38 20.46 15.21
C GLY A 150 5.74 21.15 15.37
N SER A 151 6.30 21.62 14.25
CA SER A 151 7.63 22.24 14.21
C SER A 151 7.75 23.51 15.05
N SER A 152 6.70 24.32 15.13
CA SER A 152 6.69 25.57 15.90
C SER A 152 6.95 25.31 17.39
N VAL A 153 6.36 24.25 17.94
CA VAL A 153 6.56 23.83 19.33
C VAL A 153 8.01 23.40 19.54
N VAL A 154 8.56 22.54 18.67
CA VAL A 154 9.94 22.07 18.79
C VAL A 154 10.95 23.23 18.69
N LYS A 155 10.69 24.21 17.82
CA LYS A 155 11.52 25.43 17.71
C LYS A 155 11.45 26.27 18.98
N GLN A 156 10.25 26.47 19.54
CA GLN A 156 10.05 27.24 20.78
C GLN A 156 10.84 26.64 21.96
N TYR A 157 10.85 25.32 22.10
CA TYR A 157 11.58 24.63 23.17
C TYR A 157 13.05 24.33 22.82
N GLY A 158 13.48 24.55 21.58
CA GLY A 158 14.83 24.21 21.11
C GLY A 158 15.11 22.70 21.03
N GLY A 159 14.09 21.84 21.19
CA GLY A 159 14.20 20.40 21.37
C GLY A 159 12.86 19.71 21.50
N VAL A 160 12.87 18.44 21.93
CA VAL A 160 11.65 17.70 22.24
C VAL A 160 10.92 18.43 23.38
N PRO A 161 9.66 18.87 23.20
CA PRO A 161 8.94 19.61 24.23
C PRO A 161 8.70 18.74 25.48
N PRO A 162 8.47 19.34 26.66
CA PRO A 162 8.16 18.62 27.90
C PRO A 162 6.72 18.09 27.93
N TYR A 163 6.22 17.58 26.80
CA TYR A 163 4.90 16.98 26.65
C TYR A 163 5.07 15.47 26.78
N GLY A 164 4.41 14.88 27.80
CA GLY A 164 4.59 13.46 28.12
C GLY A 164 4.27 12.53 26.93
N GLU A 165 3.25 12.89 26.14
CA GLU A 165 2.88 12.19 24.91
C GLU A 165 4.02 12.23 23.87
N THR A 166 4.51 13.43 23.53
CA THR A 166 5.58 13.60 22.53
C THR A 166 6.89 12.94 22.96
N GLN A 167 7.26 13.02 24.24
CA GLN A 167 8.45 12.34 24.76
C GLN A 167 8.32 10.81 24.65
N SER A 168 7.13 10.28 24.99
CA SER A 168 6.85 8.86 24.87
C SER A 168 6.85 8.40 23.42
N TYR A 169 6.28 9.20 22.52
CA TYR A 169 6.28 8.95 21.07
C TYR A 169 7.70 8.80 20.52
N VAL A 170 8.59 9.78 20.77
CA VAL A 170 10.00 9.73 20.36
C VAL A 170 10.71 8.50 20.94
N LYS A 171 10.52 8.23 22.24
CA LYS A 171 11.13 7.09 22.93
C LYS A 171 10.69 5.76 22.33
N ASN A 172 9.40 5.59 22.08
CA ASN A 172 8.82 4.34 21.57
C ASN A 172 9.28 4.05 20.16
N ILE A 173 9.27 5.03 19.26
CA ILE A 173 9.76 4.85 17.89
C ILE A 173 11.23 4.43 17.88
N LYS A 174 12.08 5.06 18.69
CA LYS A 174 13.49 4.66 18.78
C LYS A 174 13.65 3.23 19.33
N ALA A 175 12.78 2.81 20.24
CA ALA A 175 12.77 1.44 20.73
C ALA A 175 12.35 0.46 19.62
N ILE A 176 11.34 0.81 18.82
CA ILE A 176 10.89 0.02 17.67
C ILE A 176 11.99 -0.07 16.61
N MET A 177 12.64 1.04 16.25
CA MET A 177 13.77 1.05 15.31
C MET A 177 14.90 0.11 15.74
N LYS A 178 15.22 0.04 17.04
CA LYS A 178 16.27 -0.84 17.56
C LYS A 178 15.91 -2.33 17.49
N ARG A 179 14.64 -2.67 17.72
CA ARG A 179 14.18 -4.08 17.72
C ARG A 179 13.68 -4.55 16.35
N GLY A 180 13.48 -3.64 15.41
CA GLY A 180 12.79 -3.88 14.15
C GLY A 180 11.28 -3.76 14.30
N ALA A 181 10.63 -3.09 13.35
CA ALA A 181 9.18 -3.06 13.27
C ALA A 181 8.65 -4.40 12.74
N ASP A 182 7.51 -4.84 13.26
CA ASP A 182 6.85 -6.07 12.81
C ASP A 182 5.90 -5.76 11.64
N VAL A 183 6.50 -5.54 10.46
CA VAL A 183 5.75 -5.15 9.27
C VAL A 183 4.98 -6.36 8.74
N PRO A 184 3.63 -6.32 8.72
CA PRO A 184 2.84 -7.45 8.25
C PRO A 184 3.11 -7.73 6.77
N TYR A 185 3.12 -9.02 6.42
CA TYR A 185 3.10 -9.44 5.02
C TYR A 185 1.67 -9.31 4.49
N THR A 186 1.28 -8.08 4.19
CA THR A 186 -0.01 -7.74 3.59
C THR A 186 0.17 -7.40 2.13
N ASN A 187 -0.48 -8.17 1.26
CA ASN A 187 -0.63 -7.89 -0.16
C ASN A 187 -1.54 -6.67 -0.31
N TYR A 188 -1.00 -5.55 -0.81
CA TYR A 188 -1.74 -4.31 -0.99
C TYR A 188 -2.14 -4.12 -2.45
N ILE A 189 -3.43 -3.86 -2.67
CA ILE A 189 -3.96 -3.43 -3.96
C ILE A 189 -4.43 -1.99 -3.77
N SER A 190 -3.81 -1.04 -4.49
CA SER A 190 -4.24 0.36 -4.44
C SER A 190 -5.69 0.47 -4.90
N ARG A 191 -6.52 1.12 -4.07
CA ARG A 191 -7.96 1.28 -4.34
C ARG A 191 -8.22 2.23 -5.51
N ASN A 192 -7.21 3.00 -5.93
CA ASN A 192 -7.28 4.00 -6.99
C ASN A 192 -6.27 3.76 -8.13
N ALA A 193 -5.70 2.56 -8.22
CA ALA A 193 -4.78 2.22 -9.30
C ALA A 193 -5.44 2.44 -10.68
N THR A 194 -4.76 3.17 -11.57
CA THR A 194 -5.22 3.31 -12.95
C THR A 194 -5.17 1.96 -13.66
N ARG A 195 -5.93 1.81 -14.75
CA ARG A 195 -5.89 0.59 -15.59
C ARG A 195 -4.46 0.22 -16.01
N ASN A 196 -3.65 1.22 -16.38
CA ASN A 196 -2.26 1.01 -16.78
C ASN A 196 -1.39 0.58 -15.60
N GLN A 197 -1.65 1.11 -14.40
CA GLN A 197 -0.94 0.72 -13.19
C GLN A 197 -1.23 -0.74 -12.83
N LEU A 198 -2.51 -1.13 -12.87
CA LEU A 198 -2.95 -2.52 -12.67
C LEU A 198 -2.35 -3.46 -13.73
N GLU A 199 -2.22 -2.99 -14.97
CA GLU A 199 -1.61 -3.73 -16.07
C GLU A 199 -0.11 -3.94 -15.88
N GLU A 200 0.62 -2.91 -15.44
CA GLU A 200 2.05 -3.05 -15.15
C GLU A 200 2.31 -3.92 -13.91
N ASP A 201 1.46 -3.82 -12.89
CA ASP A 201 1.51 -4.69 -11.71
C ASP A 201 1.22 -6.15 -12.10
N LEU A 202 0.24 -6.39 -12.98
CA LEU A 202 -0.04 -7.72 -13.54
C LEU A 202 1.11 -8.22 -14.42
N LYS A 203 1.70 -7.39 -15.28
CA LYS A 203 2.88 -7.78 -16.08
C LYS A 203 4.09 -8.07 -15.19
N LYS A 204 4.28 -7.34 -14.10
CA LYS A 204 5.32 -7.59 -13.12
C LYS A 204 5.09 -8.92 -12.40
N LEU A 205 3.86 -9.18 -11.95
CA LEU A 205 3.46 -10.47 -11.39
C LEU A 205 3.81 -11.61 -12.34
N LEU A 206 3.41 -11.46 -13.61
CA LEU A 206 3.71 -12.43 -14.65
C LEU A 206 5.21 -12.63 -14.84
N ARG A 207 6.07 -11.62 -14.71
CA ARG A 207 7.52 -11.80 -14.84
C ARG A 207 8.16 -12.51 -13.64
N GLU A 208 7.56 -12.38 -12.47
CA GLU A 208 8.10 -12.90 -11.20
C GLU A 208 7.53 -14.29 -10.83
N LEU A 209 6.48 -14.74 -11.52
CA LEU A 209 5.95 -16.10 -11.37
C LEU A 209 6.93 -17.16 -11.89
N PRO A 210 7.10 -18.29 -11.18
CA PRO A 210 7.87 -19.42 -11.69
C PRO A 210 7.22 -19.95 -12.98
N ASP A 211 8.05 -20.38 -13.93
CA ASP A 211 7.62 -20.88 -15.25
C ASP A 211 6.91 -22.23 -15.05
N THR A 212 5.59 -22.12 -14.82
CA THR A 212 4.68 -23.20 -14.42
C THR A 212 3.60 -23.35 -15.48
N GLU A 213 2.92 -24.50 -15.49
CA GLU A 213 1.88 -24.78 -16.48
C GLU A 213 0.70 -23.80 -16.35
N GLU A 214 0.40 -23.35 -15.12
CA GLU A 214 -0.58 -22.30 -14.82
C GLU A 214 -0.21 -20.94 -15.44
N TYR A 215 1.09 -20.63 -15.51
CA TYR A 215 1.60 -19.40 -16.08
C TYR A 215 1.51 -19.37 -17.61
N ALA A 216 1.73 -20.51 -18.27
CA ALA A 216 1.56 -20.65 -19.72
C ALA A 216 0.10 -20.42 -20.14
N VAL A 217 -0.85 -20.95 -19.38
CA VAL A 217 -2.29 -20.75 -19.60
C VAL A 217 -2.68 -19.29 -19.42
N LEU A 218 -2.24 -18.64 -18.34
CA LEU A 218 -2.53 -17.23 -18.09
C LEU A 218 -1.97 -16.32 -19.20
N LYS A 219 -0.74 -16.56 -19.67
CA LYS A 219 -0.17 -15.84 -20.83
C LYS A 219 -0.99 -16.02 -22.11
N GLN A 220 -1.41 -17.24 -22.41
CA GLN A 220 -2.21 -17.52 -23.59
C GLN A 220 -3.57 -16.83 -23.53
N THR A 221 -4.25 -16.88 -22.38
CA THR A 221 -5.52 -16.18 -22.16
C THR A 221 -5.38 -14.66 -22.31
N LEU A 222 -4.27 -14.07 -21.85
CA LEU A 222 -4.01 -12.63 -21.99
C LEU A 222 -3.68 -12.22 -23.44
N ALA A 223 -3.01 -13.08 -24.20
CA ALA A 223 -2.76 -12.87 -25.63
C ALA A 223 -4.05 -12.96 -26.45
N GLU A 224 -4.96 -13.88 -26.12
CA GLU A 224 -6.25 -14.06 -26.81
C GLU A 224 -7.21 -12.88 -26.65
N ILE A 225 -7.03 -12.05 -25.61
CA ILE A 225 -7.84 -10.83 -25.37
C ILE A 225 -7.12 -9.53 -25.80
N ASN A 226 -6.05 -9.61 -26.60
CA ASN A 226 -5.21 -8.48 -27.03
C ASN A 226 -4.71 -7.61 -25.85
N TYR A 227 -4.36 -8.24 -24.74
CA TYR A 227 -3.80 -7.56 -23.56
C TYR A 227 -2.27 -7.64 -23.50
N LEU A 228 -1.68 -8.47 -24.36
CA LEU A 228 -0.25 -8.57 -24.68
C LEU A 228 -0.08 -8.46 -26.20
#